data_AF-A0A8B8SNR6-F1
#
_entry.id   AF-A0A8B8SNR6-F1
#
_cell.length_a   1.000
_cell.length_b   1.000
_cell.length_c   1.000
_cell.angle_alpha   90.00
_cell.angle_beta   90.00
_cell.angle_gamma   90.00
#
_symmetry.space_group_name_H-M   'P 1'
#
loop_
_entity.id
_entity.type
_entity.pdbx_description
1 polymer ?
#
loop_
_entity_poly.entity_id
_entity_poly.type
_entity_poly.pdbx_seq_one_letter_code
_entity_poly.pdbx_strand_id
1 'polypeptide(L)'
;MSRPPWKSQPSEMVQPSSGPAGDPDVLAEESSLGKPAMLHLPSEQGTPETFQRCLEENQELRDAIRQSNQMLRERCEELQRLQGSQREEKEFLMQKFQEARKLVERLSLEKVDLRRQKEQALHEVEHLKRCQQMAEDKASVKAQVTSLLGELQESQSRLEAAAKERQALESRARAASEQARQLESEREALQQRHSVQVDQLRMQNQSMEAALRMERQAASEEKRKLAQLQVAYHQLFQEYDSHIKSGAGSQLEDLKQQLQQAEEALVAKQELIDKLKEEAEQHKIVMETVPVLKAQADIYKADFQAERQAREKLAEKKEFLQEQLEQLQREYSRLKTSCQESARIEDMRKRHVEVSQAPLAPASTHHSFQLALPSQRRSPPEEPLNFCCPKCQYQAPDIDTLQIHVMECID
;
A
#
# COMPACT_ATOMS: atom_id res chain seq x y z
N MET A 1 -33.19 -86.60 -28.02
CA MET A 1 -34.48 -86.40 -28.72
C MET A 1 -34.20 -86.60 -30.21
N SER A 2 -34.02 -87.84 -30.69
CA SER A 2 -35.04 -88.87 -30.98
C SER A 2 -35.75 -88.65 -32.32
N ARG A 3 -35.44 -89.55 -33.27
CA ARG A 3 -36.23 -90.00 -34.46
C ARG A 3 -36.03 -89.27 -35.82
N PRO A 4 -36.21 -90.00 -36.95
CA PRO A 4 -35.19 -90.22 -37.99
C PRO A 4 -35.50 -89.57 -39.36
N PRO A 5 -34.64 -89.68 -40.40
CA PRO A 5 -35.00 -89.25 -41.75
C PRO A 5 -35.92 -90.26 -42.45
N TRP A 6 -37.02 -89.77 -43.01
CA TRP A 6 -37.93 -90.55 -43.85
C TRP A 6 -37.26 -90.89 -45.19
N LYS A 7 -37.17 -92.20 -45.47
CA LYS A 7 -36.97 -92.76 -46.81
C LYS A 7 -38.13 -92.37 -47.72
N SER A 8 -37.84 -91.91 -48.94
CA SER A 8 -38.80 -91.93 -50.06
C SER A 8 -38.28 -92.91 -51.11
N GLN A 9 -38.91 -94.08 -51.18
CA GLN A 9 -38.73 -95.05 -52.27
C GLN A 9 -39.28 -94.49 -53.59
N PRO A 10 -38.71 -94.83 -54.75
CA PRO A 10 -39.40 -94.68 -56.02
C PRO A 10 -40.51 -95.74 -56.11
N SER A 11 -41.71 -95.33 -56.52
CA SER A 11 -42.83 -96.24 -56.76
C SER A 11 -42.50 -97.16 -57.95
N GLU A 12 -42.28 -98.43 -57.67
CA GLU A 12 -42.45 -99.52 -58.62
C GLU A 12 -43.91 -99.52 -59.11
N MET A 13 -44.12 -99.46 -60.42
CA MET A 13 -45.37 -99.94 -61.01
C MET A 13 -45.18 -101.42 -61.37
N VAL A 14 -45.74 -102.26 -60.51
CA VAL A 14 -45.95 -103.69 -60.71
C VAL A 14 -46.94 -103.91 -61.87
N GLN A 15 -46.59 -104.84 -62.77
CA GLN A 15 -47.48 -105.40 -63.78
C GLN A 15 -48.68 -106.14 -63.14
N PRO A 16 -49.76 -106.39 -63.89
CA PRO A 16 -50.49 -107.64 -63.77
C PRO A 16 -49.92 -108.63 -64.81
N SER A 17 -49.22 -109.64 -64.31
CA SER A 17 -49.08 -110.94 -64.98
C SER A 17 -50.41 -111.68 -64.87
N SER A 18 -50.86 -112.35 -65.93
CA SER A 18 -51.33 -113.75 -65.97
C SER A 18 -52.08 -113.98 -67.28
N GLY A 19 -51.59 -114.92 -68.08
CA GLY A 19 -52.30 -115.50 -69.22
C GLY A 19 -53.52 -116.33 -68.79
N PRO A 20 -54.08 -117.19 -69.66
CA PRO A 20 -53.29 -118.27 -70.24
C PRO A 20 -53.69 -118.67 -71.68
N ALA A 21 -52.85 -119.58 -72.22
CA ALA A 21 -53.23 -120.77 -72.99
C ALA A 21 -54.22 -120.64 -74.16
N GLY A 22 -53.71 -120.98 -75.34
CA GLY A 22 -54.55 -121.34 -76.47
C GLY A 22 -53.74 -121.57 -77.75
N ASP A 23 -52.81 -122.53 -77.73
CA ASP A 23 -52.71 -123.43 -78.89
C ASP A 23 -54.06 -124.16 -79.02
N PRO A 24 -54.57 -124.34 -80.23
CA PRO A 24 -54.30 -125.64 -80.85
C PRO A 24 -54.01 -125.53 -82.35
N ASP A 25 -52.89 -126.15 -82.71
CA ASP A 25 -52.77 -126.92 -83.93
C ASP A 25 -53.58 -128.22 -83.73
N VAL A 26 -54.75 -128.36 -84.35
CA VAL A 26 -55.41 -129.67 -84.58
C VAL A 26 -56.18 -129.62 -85.89
N LEU A 27 -55.57 -130.28 -86.87
CA LEU A 27 -56.18 -130.98 -87.99
C LEU A 27 -57.41 -131.81 -87.56
N ALA A 28 -58.52 -131.66 -88.26
CA ALA A 28 -59.41 -132.75 -88.64
C ALA A 28 -60.38 -132.18 -89.70
N GLU A 29 -60.16 -132.45 -90.99
CA GLU A 29 -60.63 -133.69 -91.63
C GLU A 29 -62.05 -134.02 -91.17
N GLU A 30 -63.03 -133.81 -92.04
CA GLU A 30 -63.63 -134.94 -92.78
C GLU A 30 -64.89 -134.51 -93.54
N SER A 31 -65.16 -135.29 -94.58
CA SER A 31 -66.44 -135.43 -95.28
C SER A 31 -66.67 -134.42 -96.41
N SER A 32 -66.15 -134.68 -97.61
CA SER A 32 -66.31 -135.89 -98.44
C SER A 32 -67.74 -136.04 -98.95
N LEU A 33 -67.82 -136.38 -100.24
CA LEU A 33 -68.99 -136.88 -100.97
C LEU A 33 -70.03 -135.79 -101.30
N GLY A 34 -70.10 -135.36 -102.56
CA GLY A 34 -70.87 -136.17 -103.49
C GLY A 34 -70.64 -135.76 -104.95
N LYS A 35 -70.03 -136.70 -105.69
CA LYS A 35 -70.36 -137.14 -107.06
C LYS A 35 -71.19 -136.15 -107.92
N PRO A 36 -70.77 -135.79 -109.14
CA PRO A 36 -71.71 -135.84 -110.24
C PRO A 36 -71.89 -137.32 -110.59
N ALA A 37 -72.81 -137.97 -109.88
CA ALA A 37 -73.44 -139.16 -110.41
C ALA A 37 -74.13 -138.71 -111.69
N MET A 38 -73.60 -139.16 -112.83
CA MET A 38 -74.32 -139.18 -114.10
C MET A 38 -75.61 -139.97 -113.88
N LEU A 39 -76.64 -139.27 -113.44
CA LEU A 39 -78.00 -139.77 -113.45
C LEU A 39 -78.40 -139.83 -114.92
N HIS A 40 -78.50 -141.07 -115.39
CA HIS A 40 -79.34 -141.49 -116.50
C HIS A 40 -80.48 -140.51 -116.74
N LEU A 41 -80.60 -140.00 -117.97
CA LEU A 41 -81.87 -139.49 -118.47
C LEU A 41 -82.94 -140.57 -118.25
N PRO A 42 -84.00 -140.32 -117.47
CA PRO A 42 -85.30 -140.89 -117.77
C PRO A 42 -85.78 -140.10 -118.99
N SER A 43 -85.60 -140.69 -120.17
CA SER A 43 -86.46 -140.35 -121.29
C SER A 43 -87.85 -140.85 -120.93
N GLU A 44 -88.63 -140.09 -120.15
CA GLU A 44 -90.08 -140.22 -120.17
C GLU A 44 -90.72 -138.84 -120.10
N GLN A 45 -91.59 -138.61 -121.08
CA GLN A 45 -92.50 -137.48 -121.18
C GLN A 45 -93.22 -137.27 -119.83
N GLY A 46 -93.03 -136.10 -119.21
CA GLY A 46 -93.59 -135.82 -117.89
C GLY A 46 -93.92 -134.35 -117.67
N THR A 47 -95.07 -133.96 -118.22
CA THR A 47 -96.01 -132.86 -117.84
C THR A 47 -95.47 -131.46 -117.41
N PRO A 48 -96.07 -130.37 -117.91
CA PRO A 48 -95.60 -128.98 -117.74
C PRO A 48 -95.55 -128.40 -116.30
N GLU A 49 -96.03 -129.11 -115.28
CA GLU A 49 -96.21 -128.57 -113.91
C GLU A 49 -94.93 -128.60 -113.05
N THR A 50 -94.02 -129.55 -113.26
CA THR A 50 -92.74 -129.66 -112.51
C THR A 50 -91.72 -128.62 -112.97
N PHE A 51 -91.76 -128.25 -114.25
CA PHE A 51 -90.96 -127.18 -114.83
C PHE A 51 -91.37 -125.80 -114.27
N GLN A 52 -92.67 -125.57 -114.08
CA GLN A 52 -93.22 -124.34 -113.50
C GLN A 52 -92.74 -124.11 -112.06
N ARG A 53 -92.78 -125.14 -111.20
CA ARG A 53 -92.33 -125.05 -109.80
C ARG A 53 -90.82 -124.80 -109.68
N CYS A 54 -90.02 -125.44 -110.54
CA CYS A 54 -88.58 -125.19 -110.61
C CYS A 54 -88.27 -123.74 -111.04
N LEU A 55 -89.06 -123.17 -111.95
CA LEU A 55 -88.93 -121.76 -112.33
C LEU A 55 -89.32 -120.82 -111.19
N GLU A 56 -90.37 -121.12 -110.44
CA GLU A 56 -90.79 -120.35 -109.26
C GLU A 56 -89.74 -120.42 -108.15
N GLU A 57 -89.22 -121.59 -107.82
CA GLU A 57 -88.13 -121.76 -106.85
C GLU A 57 -86.84 -121.07 -107.32
N ASN A 58 -86.52 -121.09 -108.63
CA ASN A 58 -85.38 -120.35 -109.17
C ASN A 58 -85.60 -118.83 -109.09
N GLN A 59 -86.83 -118.37 -109.28
CA GLN A 59 -87.22 -116.96 -109.15
C GLN A 59 -87.13 -116.51 -107.68
N GLU A 60 -87.65 -117.31 -106.75
CA GLU A 60 -87.55 -117.08 -105.31
C GLU A 60 -86.10 -117.10 -104.82
N LEU A 61 -85.28 -118.05 -105.31
CA LEU A 61 -83.85 -118.08 -105.02
C LEU A 61 -83.14 -116.84 -105.58
N ARG A 62 -83.47 -116.38 -106.79
CA ARG A 62 -82.94 -115.13 -107.33
C ARG A 62 -83.36 -113.92 -106.51
N ASP A 63 -84.58 -113.91 -106.00
CA ASP A 63 -85.11 -112.82 -105.17
C ASP A 63 -84.49 -112.84 -103.77
N ALA A 64 -84.32 -114.01 -103.16
CA ALA A 64 -83.61 -114.21 -101.90
C ALA A 64 -82.12 -113.84 -102.03
N ILE A 65 -81.46 -114.22 -103.14
CA ILE A 65 -80.07 -113.81 -103.42
C ILE A 65 -79.98 -112.30 -103.66
N ARG A 66 -80.96 -111.69 -104.34
CA ARG A 66 -81.03 -110.23 -104.49
C ARG A 66 -81.19 -109.54 -103.13
N GLN A 67 -82.11 -110.02 -102.29
CA GLN A 67 -82.34 -109.49 -100.95
C GLN A 67 -81.14 -109.70 -100.02
N SER A 68 -80.48 -110.86 -100.09
CA SER A 68 -79.27 -111.16 -99.32
C SER A 68 -78.09 -110.28 -99.76
N ASN A 69 -77.88 -110.09 -101.06
CA ASN A 69 -76.87 -109.16 -101.56
C ASN A 69 -77.18 -107.71 -101.20
N GLN A 70 -78.45 -107.31 -101.22
CA GLN A 70 -78.88 -105.98 -100.79
C GLN A 70 -78.62 -105.77 -99.29
N MET A 71 -78.99 -106.73 -98.45
CA MET A 71 -78.69 -106.71 -97.01
C MET A 71 -77.19 -106.69 -96.76
N LEU A 72 -76.40 -107.46 -97.50
CA LEU A 72 -74.94 -107.47 -97.37
C LEU A 72 -74.36 -106.09 -97.75
N ARG A 73 -74.86 -105.44 -98.81
CA ARG A 73 -74.47 -104.06 -99.16
C ARG A 73 -74.82 -103.09 -98.04
N GLU A 74 -76.04 -103.13 -97.52
CA GLU A 74 -76.48 -102.26 -96.41
C GLU A 74 -75.63 -102.51 -95.14
N ARG A 75 -75.28 -103.76 -94.83
CA ARG A 75 -74.38 -104.11 -93.72
C ARG A 75 -72.95 -103.67 -93.97
N CYS A 76 -72.44 -103.78 -95.20
CA CYS A 76 -71.14 -103.23 -95.58
C CYS A 76 -71.11 -101.71 -95.48
N GLU A 77 -72.17 -101.02 -95.91
CA GLU A 77 -72.32 -99.56 -95.80
C GLU A 77 -72.45 -99.11 -94.33
N GLU A 78 -73.20 -99.84 -93.50
CA GLU A 78 -73.29 -99.59 -92.06
C GLU A 78 -71.95 -99.81 -91.35
N LEU A 79 -71.23 -100.89 -91.66
CA LEU A 79 -69.88 -101.12 -91.16
C LEU A 79 -68.92 -100.00 -91.60
N GLN A 80 -69.01 -99.54 -92.84
CA GLN A 80 -68.20 -98.40 -93.33
C GLN A 80 -68.54 -97.11 -92.59
N ARG A 81 -69.82 -96.82 -92.35
CA ARG A 81 -70.26 -95.65 -91.55
C ARG A 81 -69.80 -95.75 -90.10
N LEU A 82 -69.92 -96.91 -89.47
CA LEU A 82 -69.45 -97.15 -88.10
C LEU A 82 -67.92 -97.03 -88.00
N GLN A 83 -67.19 -97.58 -88.97
CA GLN A 83 -65.74 -97.40 -89.05
C GLN A 83 -65.35 -95.93 -89.27
N GLY A 84 -66.10 -95.19 -90.10
CA GLY A 84 -65.93 -93.75 -90.30
C GLY A 84 -66.13 -92.97 -89.01
N SER A 85 -67.27 -93.15 -88.35
CA SER A 85 -67.60 -92.50 -87.07
C SER A 85 -66.63 -92.87 -85.96
N GLN A 86 -66.18 -94.13 -85.88
CA GLN A 86 -65.15 -94.56 -84.91
C GLN A 86 -63.80 -93.90 -85.18
N ARG A 87 -63.42 -93.70 -86.46
CA ARG A 87 -62.20 -92.95 -86.81
C ARG A 87 -62.31 -91.48 -86.39
N GLU A 88 -63.45 -90.84 -86.69
CA GLU A 88 -63.71 -89.45 -86.29
C GLU A 88 -63.70 -89.28 -84.76
N GLU A 89 -64.34 -90.17 -84.01
CA GLU A 89 -64.35 -90.14 -82.55
C GLU A 89 -62.94 -90.33 -81.98
N LYS A 90 -62.17 -91.28 -82.54
CA LYS A 90 -60.76 -91.49 -82.15
C LYS A 90 -59.91 -90.27 -82.45
N GLU A 91 -60.09 -89.63 -83.59
CA GLU A 91 -59.40 -88.39 -83.97
C GLU A 91 -59.76 -87.23 -83.03
N PHE A 92 -61.05 -87.04 -82.73
CA PHE A 92 -61.51 -86.04 -81.78
C PHE A 92 -60.93 -86.28 -80.38
N LEU A 93 -61.00 -87.52 -79.88
CA LEU A 93 -60.47 -87.88 -78.58
C LEU A 93 -58.95 -87.67 -78.52
N MET A 94 -58.23 -88.05 -79.58
CA MET A 94 -56.79 -87.79 -79.72
C MET A 94 -56.49 -86.30 -79.70
N GLN A 95 -57.26 -85.47 -80.41
CA GLN A 95 -57.12 -84.01 -80.38
C GLN A 95 -57.37 -83.46 -78.97
N LYS A 96 -58.43 -83.91 -78.28
CA LYS A 96 -58.73 -83.49 -76.90
C LYS A 96 -57.64 -83.89 -75.92
N PHE A 97 -57.09 -85.09 -76.04
CA PHE A 97 -55.94 -85.52 -75.25
C PHE A 97 -54.69 -84.66 -75.53
N GLN A 98 -54.44 -84.31 -76.79
CA GLN A 98 -53.33 -83.41 -77.13
C GLN A 98 -53.54 -82.00 -76.56
N GLU A 99 -54.75 -81.45 -76.61
CA GLU A 99 -55.10 -80.16 -76.00
C GLU A 99 -54.92 -80.18 -74.48
N ALA A 100 -55.43 -81.22 -73.82
CA ALA A 100 -55.27 -81.42 -72.38
C ALA A 100 -53.80 -81.54 -71.98
N ARG A 101 -53.00 -82.30 -72.76
CA ARG A 101 -51.56 -82.44 -72.54
C ARG A 101 -50.84 -81.10 -72.65
N LYS A 102 -51.11 -80.31 -73.71
CA LYS A 102 -50.53 -78.96 -73.87
C LYS A 102 -50.92 -78.04 -72.71
N LEU A 103 -52.14 -78.13 -72.19
CA LEU A 103 -52.57 -77.36 -71.03
C LEU A 103 -51.80 -77.76 -69.76
N VAL A 104 -51.65 -79.07 -69.51
CA VAL A 104 -50.88 -79.57 -68.36
C VAL A 104 -49.41 -79.17 -68.46
N GLU A 105 -48.81 -79.21 -69.65
CA GLU A 105 -47.44 -78.74 -69.89
C GLU A 105 -47.31 -77.24 -69.61
N ARG A 106 -48.27 -76.39 -70.05
CA ARG A 106 -48.25 -74.96 -69.71
C ARG A 106 -48.40 -74.71 -68.21
N LEU A 107 -49.36 -75.36 -67.55
CA LEU A 107 -49.59 -75.21 -66.11
C LEU A 107 -48.41 -75.74 -65.28
N SER A 108 -47.71 -76.77 -65.75
CA SER A 108 -46.53 -77.29 -65.05
C SER A 108 -45.36 -76.31 -65.13
N LEU A 109 -45.15 -75.67 -66.29
CA LEU A 109 -44.17 -74.59 -66.45
C LEU A 109 -44.53 -73.38 -65.56
N GLU A 110 -45.78 -72.91 -65.62
CA GLU A 110 -46.24 -71.80 -64.78
C GLU A 110 -46.09 -72.11 -63.28
N LYS A 111 -46.38 -73.34 -62.85
CA LYS A 111 -46.17 -73.77 -61.46
C LYS A 111 -44.69 -73.76 -61.06
N VAL A 112 -43.78 -74.13 -61.95
CA VAL A 112 -42.32 -74.05 -61.69
C VAL A 112 -41.88 -72.60 -61.62
N ASP A 113 -42.35 -71.75 -62.53
CA ASP A 113 -42.04 -70.32 -62.54
C ASP A 113 -42.56 -69.62 -61.28
N LEU A 114 -43.81 -69.88 -60.87
CA LEU A 114 -44.38 -69.35 -59.63
C LEU A 114 -43.64 -69.83 -58.38
N ARG A 115 -43.19 -71.10 -58.36
CA ARG A 115 -42.35 -71.62 -57.26
C ARG A 115 -41.03 -70.87 -57.18
N ARG A 116 -40.36 -70.69 -58.32
CA ARG A 116 -39.11 -69.93 -58.40
C ARG A 116 -39.31 -68.48 -57.96
N GLN A 117 -40.38 -67.82 -58.42
CA GLN A 117 -40.70 -66.45 -57.98
C GLN A 117 -40.95 -66.37 -56.48
N LYS A 118 -41.68 -67.33 -55.90
CA LYS A 118 -41.91 -67.40 -54.45
C LYS A 118 -40.59 -67.58 -53.68
N GLU A 119 -39.73 -68.48 -54.13
CA GLU A 119 -38.41 -68.71 -53.52
C GLU A 119 -37.53 -67.46 -53.60
N GLN A 120 -37.52 -66.78 -54.75
CA GLN A 120 -36.83 -65.50 -54.92
C GLN A 120 -37.38 -64.42 -53.98
N ALA A 121 -38.70 -64.24 -53.91
CA ALA A 121 -39.33 -63.28 -53.01
C ALA A 121 -39.04 -63.57 -51.53
N LEU A 122 -39.00 -64.84 -51.12
CA LEU A 122 -38.60 -65.23 -49.76
C LEU A 122 -37.15 -64.85 -49.48
N HIS A 123 -36.23 -65.13 -50.40
CA HIS A 123 -34.83 -64.73 -50.27
C HIS A 123 -34.66 -63.20 -50.21
N GLU A 124 -35.42 -62.44 -50.99
CA GLU A 124 -35.42 -60.98 -50.93
C GLU A 124 -35.92 -60.46 -49.58
N VAL A 125 -37.02 -61.03 -49.05
CA VAL A 125 -37.53 -60.67 -47.72
C VAL A 125 -36.53 -61.01 -46.61
N GLU A 126 -35.89 -62.18 -46.67
CA GLU A 126 -34.84 -62.56 -45.72
C GLU A 126 -33.63 -61.61 -45.80
N HIS A 127 -33.22 -61.23 -47.01
CA HIS A 127 -32.15 -60.27 -47.22
C HIS A 127 -32.51 -58.90 -46.65
N LEU A 128 -33.72 -58.39 -46.93
CA LEU A 128 -34.21 -57.12 -46.38
C LEU A 128 -34.27 -57.15 -44.85
N LYS A 129 -34.74 -58.26 -44.25
CA LYS A 129 -34.73 -58.42 -42.78
C LYS A 129 -33.31 -58.38 -42.20
N ARG A 130 -32.33 -59.04 -42.86
CA ARG A 130 -30.92 -58.95 -42.44
C ARG A 130 -30.40 -57.52 -42.57
N CYS A 131 -30.67 -56.83 -43.68
CA CYS A 131 -30.28 -55.44 -43.85
C CYS A 131 -30.91 -54.51 -42.80
N GLN A 132 -32.17 -54.71 -42.45
CA GLN A 132 -32.86 -53.96 -41.41
C GLN A 132 -32.24 -54.22 -40.04
N GLN A 133 -32.01 -55.48 -39.65
CA GLN A 133 -31.35 -55.82 -38.39
C GLN A 133 -29.97 -55.16 -38.30
N MET A 134 -29.16 -55.23 -39.37
CA MET A 134 -27.85 -54.58 -39.40
C MET A 134 -27.95 -53.05 -39.29
N ALA A 135 -29.01 -52.43 -39.82
CA ALA A 135 -29.25 -51.00 -39.69
C ALA A 135 -29.66 -50.62 -38.25
N GLU A 136 -30.50 -51.42 -37.61
CA GLU A 136 -30.91 -51.27 -36.21
C GLU A 136 -29.71 -51.45 -35.26
N ASP A 137 -28.89 -52.48 -35.48
CA ASP A 137 -27.66 -52.72 -34.72
C ASP A 137 -26.68 -51.56 -34.89
N LYS A 138 -26.50 -51.05 -36.12
CA LYS A 138 -25.68 -49.87 -36.39
C LYS A 138 -26.20 -48.63 -35.68
N ALA A 139 -27.52 -48.43 -35.63
CA ALA A 139 -28.13 -47.31 -34.92
C ALA A 139 -27.96 -47.44 -33.40
N SER A 140 -28.15 -48.64 -32.86
CA SER A 140 -27.95 -48.96 -31.43
C SER A 140 -26.50 -48.72 -31.01
N VAL A 141 -25.52 -49.25 -31.77
CA VAL A 141 -24.10 -49.03 -31.50
C VAL A 141 -23.74 -47.54 -31.58
N LYS A 142 -24.26 -46.81 -32.57
CA LYS A 142 -24.07 -45.36 -32.65
C LYS A 142 -24.61 -44.64 -31.42
N ALA A 143 -25.82 -44.97 -30.98
CA ALA A 143 -26.42 -44.37 -29.78
C ALA A 143 -25.60 -44.67 -28.53
N GLN A 144 -25.10 -45.90 -28.37
CA GLN A 144 -24.22 -46.29 -27.27
C GLN A 144 -22.89 -45.51 -27.30
N VAL A 145 -22.25 -45.40 -28.47
CA VAL A 145 -21.02 -44.61 -28.63
C VAL A 145 -21.25 -43.14 -28.30
N THR A 146 -22.38 -42.56 -28.75
CA THR A 146 -22.72 -41.17 -28.42
C THR A 146 -22.96 -40.98 -26.92
N SER A 147 -23.64 -41.92 -26.24
CA SER A 147 -23.83 -41.88 -24.77
C SER A 147 -22.49 -41.93 -24.04
N LEU A 148 -21.63 -42.89 -24.39
CA LEU A 148 -20.32 -43.06 -23.77
C LEU A 148 -19.40 -41.84 -24.01
N LEU A 149 -19.46 -41.22 -25.20
CA LEU A 149 -18.74 -39.97 -25.46
C LEU A 149 -19.25 -38.82 -24.59
N GLY A 150 -20.57 -38.74 -24.38
CA GLY A 150 -21.18 -37.75 -23.47
C GLY A 150 -20.73 -37.95 -22.02
N GLU A 151 -20.79 -39.18 -21.52
CA GLU A 151 -20.32 -39.54 -20.17
C GLU A 151 -18.83 -39.28 -19.98
N LEU A 152 -18.00 -39.57 -21.00
CA LEU A 152 -16.58 -39.27 -20.97
C LEU A 152 -16.31 -37.76 -20.92
N GLN A 153 -17.01 -36.97 -21.72
CA GLN A 153 -16.90 -35.52 -21.72
C GLN A 153 -17.34 -34.91 -20.39
N GLU A 154 -18.42 -35.42 -19.80
CA GLU A 154 -18.88 -34.98 -18.48
C GLU A 154 -17.86 -35.34 -17.39
N SER A 155 -17.35 -36.58 -17.41
CA SER A 155 -16.30 -37.04 -16.50
C SER A 155 -15.04 -36.19 -16.61
N GLN A 156 -14.61 -35.86 -17.84
CA GLN A 156 -13.49 -34.96 -18.09
C GLN A 156 -13.74 -33.55 -17.53
N SER A 157 -14.94 -32.98 -17.76
CA SER A 157 -15.31 -31.66 -17.24
C SER A 157 -15.31 -31.64 -15.70
N ARG A 158 -15.80 -32.70 -15.06
CA ARG A 158 -15.77 -32.86 -13.58
C ARG A 158 -14.34 -32.99 -13.07
N LEU A 159 -13.48 -33.75 -13.75
CA LEU A 159 -12.07 -33.88 -13.40
C LEU A 159 -11.33 -32.53 -13.50
N GLU A 160 -11.56 -31.77 -14.56
CA GLU A 160 -10.96 -30.43 -14.73
C GLU A 160 -11.43 -29.46 -13.65
N ALA A 161 -12.72 -29.49 -13.27
CA ALA A 161 -13.25 -28.69 -12.18
C ALA A 161 -12.61 -29.07 -10.83
N ALA A 162 -12.53 -30.37 -10.53
CA ALA A 162 -11.88 -30.87 -9.31
C ALA A 162 -10.38 -30.54 -9.27
N ALA A 163 -9.69 -30.59 -10.41
CA ALA A 163 -8.28 -30.21 -10.50
C ALA A 163 -8.07 -28.72 -10.21
N LYS A 164 -8.94 -27.83 -10.72
CA LYS A 164 -8.92 -26.40 -10.42
C LYS A 164 -9.19 -26.12 -8.94
N GLU A 165 -10.18 -26.81 -8.35
CA GLU A 165 -10.49 -26.69 -6.93
C GLU A 165 -9.30 -27.15 -6.07
N ARG A 166 -8.69 -28.30 -6.41
CA ARG A 166 -7.49 -28.79 -5.74
C ARG A 166 -6.36 -27.76 -5.80
N GLN A 167 -6.10 -27.17 -6.97
CA GLN A 167 -5.07 -26.14 -7.12
C GLN A 167 -5.37 -24.90 -6.26
N ALA A 168 -6.63 -24.47 -6.19
CA ALA A 168 -7.05 -23.36 -5.34
C ALA A 168 -6.83 -23.69 -3.86
N LEU A 169 -7.22 -24.89 -3.41
CA LEU A 169 -7.01 -25.35 -2.04
C LEU A 169 -5.52 -25.48 -1.69
N GLU A 170 -4.70 -26.01 -2.59
CA GLU A 170 -3.25 -26.09 -2.41
C GLU A 170 -2.62 -24.69 -2.27
N SER A 171 -3.04 -23.72 -3.10
CA SER A 171 -2.54 -22.35 -3.00
C SER A 171 -2.92 -21.69 -1.67
N ARG A 172 -4.16 -21.92 -1.20
CA ARG A 172 -4.64 -21.43 0.09
C ARG A 172 -3.90 -22.09 1.25
N ALA A 173 -3.66 -23.39 1.18
CA ALA A 173 -2.89 -24.12 2.19
C ALA A 173 -1.44 -23.63 2.28
N ARG A 174 -0.79 -23.36 1.14
CA ARG A 174 0.55 -22.75 1.11
C ARG A 174 0.57 -21.37 1.75
N ALA A 175 -0.40 -20.50 1.40
CA ALA A 175 -0.51 -19.17 2.00
C ALA A 175 -0.73 -19.23 3.52
N ALA A 176 -1.64 -20.09 3.98
CA ALA A 176 -1.89 -20.29 5.40
C ALA A 176 -0.66 -20.85 6.14
N SER A 177 0.09 -21.76 5.52
CA SER A 177 1.33 -22.31 6.10
C SER A 177 2.42 -21.24 6.24
N GLU A 178 2.58 -20.36 5.25
CA GLU A 178 3.55 -19.26 5.34
C GLU A 178 3.13 -18.24 6.40
N GLN A 179 1.83 -17.92 6.49
CA GLN A 179 1.32 -17.06 7.55
C GLN A 179 1.54 -17.66 8.95
N ALA A 180 1.33 -18.97 9.12
CA ALA A 180 1.61 -19.65 10.39
C ALA A 180 3.11 -19.57 10.75
N ARG A 181 3.99 -19.82 9.78
CA ARG A 181 5.45 -19.71 9.97
C ARG A 181 5.88 -18.30 10.36
N GLN A 182 5.27 -17.28 9.75
CA GLN A 182 5.51 -15.87 10.10
C GLN A 182 5.08 -15.58 11.55
N LEU A 183 3.85 -15.96 11.93
CA LEU A 183 3.35 -15.77 13.29
C LEU A 183 4.18 -16.54 14.34
N GLU A 184 4.65 -17.74 14.02
CA GLU A 184 5.57 -18.49 14.88
C GLU A 184 6.89 -17.75 15.07
N SER A 185 7.48 -17.21 14.00
CA SER A 185 8.72 -16.43 14.10
C SER A 185 8.55 -15.13 14.90
N GLU A 186 7.41 -14.45 14.76
CA GLU A 186 7.08 -13.26 15.55
C GLU A 186 6.89 -13.60 17.03
N ARG A 187 6.19 -14.70 17.32
CA ARG A 187 6.01 -15.22 18.69
C ARG A 187 7.37 -15.54 19.32
N GLU A 188 8.25 -16.22 18.60
CA GLU A 188 9.59 -16.56 19.08
C GLU A 188 10.44 -15.31 19.35
N ALA A 189 10.43 -14.34 18.43
CA ALA A 189 11.13 -13.07 18.62
C ALA A 189 10.60 -12.29 19.83
N LEU A 190 9.28 -12.27 20.02
CA LEU A 190 8.65 -11.64 21.17
C LEU A 190 9.01 -12.36 22.47
N GLN A 191 8.99 -13.69 22.47
CA GLN A 191 9.37 -14.49 23.63
C GLN A 191 10.84 -14.28 24.03
N GLN A 192 11.75 -14.17 23.06
CA GLN A 192 13.15 -13.83 23.31
C GLN A 192 13.29 -12.43 23.93
N ARG A 193 12.58 -11.42 23.40
CA ARG A 193 12.57 -10.07 23.98
C ARG A 193 12.06 -10.06 25.42
N HIS A 194 10.96 -10.75 25.69
CA HIS A 194 10.41 -10.86 27.04
C HIS A 194 11.37 -11.58 27.99
N SER A 195 12.03 -12.66 27.54
CA SER A 195 13.04 -13.36 28.35
C SER A 195 14.18 -12.41 28.74
N VAL A 196 14.74 -11.68 27.78
CA VAL A 196 15.82 -10.70 28.04
C VAL A 196 15.34 -9.60 28.99
N GLN A 197 14.11 -9.10 28.83
CA GLN A 197 13.54 -8.09 29.73
C GLN A 197 13.39 -8.60 31.16
N VAL A 198 12.90 -9.84 31.33
CA VAL A 198 12.78 -10.48 32.64
C VAL A 198 14.15 -10.66 33.29
N ASP A 199 15.14 -11.12 32.54
CA ASP A 199 16.51 -11.27 33.05
C ASP A 199 17.11 -9.92 33.46
N GLN A 200 16.88 -8.86 32.68
CA GLN A 200 17.32 -7.51 33.01
C GLN A 200 16.67 -6.99 34.30
N LEU A 201 15.36 -7.16 34.46
CA LEU A 201 14.64 -6.78 35.69
C LEU A 201 15.07 -7.61 36.90
N ARG A 202 15.38 -8.90 36.69
CA ARG A 202 15.91 -9.78 37.72
C ARG A 202 17.30 -9.32 38.18
N MET A 203 18.19 -8.98 37.25
CA MET A 203 19.52 -8.45 37.57
C MET A 203 19.43 -7.09 38.29
N GLN A 204 18.51 -6.21 37.88
CA GLN A 204 18.27 -4.93 38.54
C GLN A 204 17.78 -5.13 39.98
N ASN A 205 16.81 -6.02 40.20
CA ASN A 205 16.34 -6.36 41.55
C ASN A 205 17.47 -6.89 42.43
N GLN A 206 18.28 -7.84 41.93
CA GLN A 206 19.41 -8.39 42.68
C GLN A 206 20.43 -7.30 43.07
N SER A 207 20.70 -6.36 42.16
CA SER A 207 21.59 -5.22 42.43
C SER A 207 21.02 -4.30 43.51
N MET A 208 19.74 -3.94 43.42
CA MET A 208 19.08 -3.11 44.42
C MET A 208 18.99 -3.80 45.79
N GLU A 209 18.70 -5.11 45.82
CA GLU A 209 18.71 -5.92 47.04
C GLU A 209 20.10 -6.00 47.67
N ALA A 210 21.16 -6.10 46.86
CA ALA A 210 22.54 -6.07 47.33
C ALA A 210 22.89 -4.70 47.93
N ALA A 211 22.54 -3.60 47.25
CA ALA A 211 22.73 -2.25 47.77
C ALA A 211 21.97 -2.03 49.08
N LEU A 212 20.72 -2.47 49.16
CA LEU A 212 19.91 -2.38 50.38
C LEU A 212 20.52 -3.18 51.54
N ARG A 213 21.09 -4.37 51.28
CA ARG A 213 21.82 -5.15 52.30
C ARG A 213 23.04 -4.41 52.82
N MET A 214 23.82 -3.81 51.93
CA MET A 214 24.99 -3.00 52.30
C MET A 214 24.60 -1.78 53.13
N GLU A 215 23.54 -1.06 52.72
CA GLU A 215 23.04 0.11 53.45
C GLU A 215 22.57 -0.26 54.86
N ARG A 216 21.84 -1.38 55.00
CA ARG A 216 21.43 -1.90 56.31
C ARG A 216 22.63 -2.24 57.20
N GLN A 217 23.68 -2.84 56.62
CA GLN A 217 24.90 -3.13 57.36
C GLN A 217 25.60 -1.83 57.80
N ALA A 218 25.77 -0.86 56.89
CA ALA A 218 26.37 0.43 57.20
C ALA A 218 25.59 1.18 58.30
N ALA A 219 24.26 1.22 58.20
CA ALA A 219 23.41 1.81 59.24
C ALA A 219 23.57 1.12 60.61
N SER A 220 23.74 -0.21 60.62
CA SER A 220 24.02 -0.95 61.85
C SER A 220 25.40 -0.61 62.44
N GLU A 221 26.39 -0.36 61.58
CA GLU A 221 27.74 0.05 61.97
C GLU A 221 27.76 1.48 62.54
N GLU A 222 27.07 2.41 61.89
CA GLU A 222 26.90 3.78 62.38
C GLU A 222 26.15 3.81 63.72
N LYS A 223 25.11 3.00 63.88
CA LYS A 223 24.43 2.85 65.17
C LYS A 223 25.38 2.38 66.28
N ARG A 224 26.31 1.47 65.97
CA ARG A 224 27.33 1.01 66.92
C ARG A 224 28.34 2.10 67.26
N LYS A 225 28.82 2.85 66.26
CA LYS A 225 29.73 4.00 66.46
C LYS A 225 29.07 5.09 67.30
N LEU A 226 27.80 5.41 67.04
CA LEU A 226 27.03 6.36 67.83
C LEU A 226 26.93 5.92 69.30
N ALA A 227 26.62 4.64 69.55
CA ALA A 227 26.58 4.11 70.91
C ALA A 227 27.94 4.21 71.62
N GLN A 228 29.03 3.92 70.92
CA GLN A 228 30.39 4.10 71.46
C GLN A 228 30.69 5.56 71.79
N LEU A 229 30.33 6.49 70.89
CA LEU A 229 30.51 7.92 71.10
C LEU A 229 29.69 8.43 72.30
N GLN A 230 28.44 7.94 72.44
CA GLN A 230 27.61 8.25 73.61
C GLN A 230 28.29 7.79 74.89
N VAL A 231 28.84 6.57 74.95
CA VAL A 231 29.57 6.08 76.13
C VAL A 231 30.79 6.94 76.43
N ALA A 232 31.61 7.27 75.43
CA ALA A 232 32.80 8.11 75.59
C ALA A 232 32.44 9.52 76.10
N TYR A 233 31.36 10.12 75.59
CA TYR A 233 30.86 11.40 76.07
C TYR A 233 30.46 11.36 77.55
N HIS A 234 29.72 10.31 77.96
CA HIS A 234 29.34 10.15 79.37
C HIS A 234 30.55 9.95 80.29
N GLN A 235 31.60 9.26 79.83
CA GLN A 235 32.86 9.09 80.58
C GLN A 235 33.59 10.42 80.76
N LEU A 236 33.80 11.18 79.69
CA LEU A 236 34.40 12.52 79.74
C LEU A 236 33.63 13.45 80.69
N PHE A 237 32.30 13.39 80.64
CA PHE A 237 31.46 14.18 81.54
C PHE A 237 31.69 13.80 83.02
N GLN A 238 31.80 12.51 83.33
CA GLN A 238 32.11 12.03 84.69
C GLN A 238 33.50 12.42 85.15
N GLU A 239 34.51 12.34 84.27
CA GLU A 239 35.89 12.78 84.56
C GLU A 239 35.94 14.28 84.84
N TYR A 240 35.25 15.09 84.05
CA TYR A 240 35.15 16.54 84.25
C TYR A 240 34.48 16.89 85.59
N ASP A 241 33.34 16.26 85.90
CA ASP A 241 32.64 16.46 87.17
C ASP A 241 33.48 15.98 88.37
N SER A 242 34.21 14.87 88.23
CA SER A 242 35.16 14.39 89.22
C SER A 242 36.31 15.35 89.43
N HIS A 243 36.86 15.92 88.36
CA HIS A 243 37.94 16.90 88.39
C HIS A 243 37.49 18.19 89.11
N ILE A 244 36.29 18.69 88.84
CA ILE A 244 35.70 19.83 89.56
C ILE A 244 35.58 19.51 91.06
N LYS A 245 35.11 18.31 91.41
CA LYS A 245 34.95 17.89 92.81
C LYS A 245 36.29 17.68 93.53
N SER A 246 37.34 17.22 92.85
CA SER A 246 38.67 16.96 93.43
C SER A 246 39.59 18.18 93.47
N GLY A 247 39.39 19.18 92.60
CA GLY A 247 40.29 20.34 92.45
C GLY A 247 39.93 21.58 93.27
N ALA A 248 38.81 21.57 94.00
CA ALA A 248 38.13 22.80 94.45
C ALA A 248 38.79 23.61 95.58
N GLY A 249 39.92 23.17 96.16
CA GLY A 249 40.52 23.85 97.32
C GLY A 249 41.73 24.74 97.03
N SER A 250 42.69 24.27 96.24
CA SER A 250 44.01 24.94 96.11
C SER A 250 44.16 25.75 94.81
N GLN A 251 43.48 25.36 93.73
CA GLN A 251 43.54 26.09 92.46
C GLN A 251 42.66 27.33 92.44
N LEU A 252 41.64 27.39 93.31
CA LEU A 252 40.71 28.51 93.38
C LEU A 252 41.38 29.77 93.93
N GLU A 253 42.22 29.65 94.96
CA GLU A 253 42.99 30.77 95.51
C GLU A 253 44.06 31.25 94.52
N ASP A 254 44.75 30.34 93.82
CA ASP A 254 45.72 30.70 92.76
C ASP A 254 45.02 31.39 91.57
N LEU A 255 43.86 30.89 91.14
CA LEU A 255 43.05 31.50 90.08
C LEU A 255 42.47 32.84 90.51
N LYS A 256 42.03 33.01 91.77
CA LYS A 256 41.59 34.31 92.30
C LYS A 256 42.74 35.31 92.29
N GLN A 257 43.94 34.90 92.70
CA GLN A 257 45.10 35.79 92.70
C GLN A 257 45.58 36.14 91.28
N GLN A 258 45.56 35.18 90.36
CA GLN A 258 45.82 35.44 88.94
C GLN A 258 44.75 36.32 88.29
N LEU A 259 43.48 36.12 88.64
CA LEU A 259 42.37 36.94 88.15
C LEU A 259 42.50 38.37 88.66
N GLN A 260 42.79 38.57 89.95
CA GLN A 260 42.98 39.89 90.53
C GLN A 260 44.18 40.63 89.90
N GLN A 261 45.30 39.93 89.66
CA GLN A 261 46.44 40.52 88.92
C GLN A 261 46.09 40.85 87.47
N ALA A 262 45.31 40.00 86.80
CA ALA A 262 44.87 40.26 85.43
C ALA A 262 43.88 41.44 85.36
N GLU A 263 42.99 41.59 86.35
CA GLU A 263 42.07 42.72 86.47
C GLU A 263 42.84 44.03 86.69
N GLU A 264 43.80 44.06 87.62
CA GLU A 264 44.67 45.23 87.85
C GLU A 264 45.48 45.59 86.59
N ALA A 265 46.01 44.58 85.88
CA ALA A 265 46.73 44.79 84.63
C ALA A 265 45.83 45.29 83.49
N LEU A 266 44.56 44.85 83.44
CA LEU A 266 43.57 45.36 82.49
C LEU A 266 43.18 46.80 82.81
N VAL A 267 43.02 47.17 84.07
CA VAL A 267 42.79 48.57 84.48
C VAL A 267 43.97 49.44 84.06
N ALA A 268 45.22 49.02 84.34
CA ALA A 268 46.40 49.75 83.93
C ALA A 268 46.53 49.89 82.40
N LYS A 269 46.17 48.84 81.64
CA LYS A 269 46.10 48.90 80.17
C LYS A 269 44.98 49.81 79.69
N GLN A 270 43.84 49.85 80.38
CA GLN A 270 42.71 50.71 80.04
C GLN A 270 43.09 52.18 80.27
N GLU A 271 43.73 52.51 81.39
CA GLU A 271 44.27 53.86 81.65
C GLU A 271 45.30 54.28 80.60
N LEU A 272 46.15 53.35 80.16
CA LEU A 272 47.11 53.62 79.07
C LEU A 272 46.39 53.84 77.73
N ILE A 273 45.35 53.05 77.41
CA ILE A 273 44.54 53.25 76.21
C ILE A 273 43.83 54.60 76.26
N ASP A 274 43.30 55.00 77.41
CA ASP A 274 42.60 56.27 77.56
C ASP A 274 43.57 57.45 77.39
N LYS A 275 44.78 57.37 77.95
CA LYS A 275 45.86 58.34 77.68
C LYS A 275 46.25 58.39 76.20
N LEU A 276 46.46 57.23 75.57
CA LEU A 276 46.81 57.17 74.15
C LEU A 276 45.68 57.68 73.24
N LYS A 277 44.42 57.48 73.62
CA LYS A 277 43.26 58.05 72.91
C LYS A 277 43.19 59.56 73.08
N GLU A 278 43.46 60.08 74.28
CA GLU A 278 43.54 61.51 74.53
C GLU A 278 44.66 62.16 73.70
N GLU A 279 45.87 61.59 73.72
CA GLU A 279 46.99 62.02 72.90
C GLU A 279 46.67 61.92 71.40
N ALA A 280 45.98 60.86 70.97
CA ALA A 280 45.56 60.70 69.58
C ALA A 280 44.55 61.77 69.15
N GLU A 281 43.60 62.14 70.00
CA GLU A 281 42.65 63.23 69.69
C GLU A 281 43.36 64.59 69.69
N GLN A 282 44.30 64.84 70.60
CA GLN A 282 45.16 66.03 70.58
C GLN A 282 45.98 66.10 69.27
N HIS A 283 46.60 64.98 68.87
CA HIS A 283 47.32 64.91 67.60
C HIS A 283 46.39 65.12 66.40
N LYS A 284 45.16 64.61 66.43
CA LYS A 284 44.18 64.81 65.37
C LYS A 284 43.81 66.28 65.20
N ILE A 285 43.59 67.02 66.29
CA ILE A 285 43.35 68.47 66.27
C ILE A 285 44.53 69.21 65.63
N VAL A 286 45.77 68.84 65.99
CA VAL A 286 46.96 69.44 65.36
C VAL A 286 47.06 69.05 63.89
N MET A 287 46.75 67.80 63.52
CA MET A 287 46.76 67.35 62.12
C MET A 287 45.70 68.04 61.26
N GLU A 288 44.56 68.43 61.81
CA GLU A 288 43.53 69.23 61.12
C GLU A 288 44.05 70.61 60.68
N THR A 289 45.17 71.10 61.23
CA THR A 289 45.83 72.32 60.76
C THR A 289 46.62 72.12 59.46
N VAL A 290 47.02 70.89 59.13
CA VAL A 290 47.84 70.60 57.95
C VAL A 290 47.09 70.91 56.63
N PRO A 291 45.82 70.51 56.44
CA PRO A 291 45.04 70.92 55.27
C PRO A 291 44.91 72.44 55.14
N VAL A 292 44.74 73.16 56.26
CA VAL A 292 44.63 74.62 56.26
C VAL A 292 45.94 75.27 55.82
N LEU A 293 47.08 74.86 56.39
CA LEU A 293 48.40 75.36 56.00
C LEU A 293 48.74 75.01 54.54
N LYS A 294 48.30 73.83 54.07
CA LYS A 294 48.47 73.43 52.67
C LYS A 294 47.63 74.30 51.73
N ALA A 295 46.36 74.52 52.06
CA ALA A 295 45.50 75.44 51.31
C ALA A 295 46.07 76.85 51.29
N GLN A 296 46.61 77.34 52.42
CA GLN A 296 47.27 78.63 52.50
C GLN A 296 48.49 78.72 51.56
N ALA A 297 49.33 77.67 51.51
CA ALA A 297 50.47 77.62 50.58
C ALA A 297 50.02 77.57 49.11
N ASP A 298 48.95 76.84 48.79
CA ASP A 298 48.40 76.76 47.44
C ASP A 298 47.79 78.11 46.99
N ILE A 299 47.10 78.82 47.89
CA ILE A 299 46.59 80.18 47.65
C ILE A 299 47.76 81.13 47.38
N TYR A 300 48.78 81.17 48.25
CA TYR A 300 49.94 82.05 48.01
C TYR A 300 50.67 81.73 46.72
N LYS A 301 50.75 80.47 46.32
CA LYS A 301 51.32 80.07 45.03
C LYS A 301 50.46 80.58 43.87
N ALA A 302 49.14 80.44 43.95
CA ALA A 302 48.22 80.94 42.94
C ALA A 302 48.29 82.47 42.81
N ASP A 303 48.29 83.18 43.95
CA ASP A 303 48.42 84.64 44.00
C ASP A 303 49.74 85.09 43.39
N PHE A 304 50.86 84.43 43.73
CA PHE A 304 52.16 84.73 43.13
C PHE A 304 52.17 84.50 41.61
N GLN A 305 51.53 83.42 41.12
CA GLN A 305 51.41 83.16 39.70
C GLN A 305 50.52 84.18 38.98
N ALA A 306 49.41 84.59 39.60
CA ALA A 306 48.52 85.63 39.08
C ALA A 306 49.24 86.98 38.98
N GLU A 307 49.96 87.38 40.04
CA GLU A 307 50.78 88.61 40.07
C GLU A 307 51.89 88.55 38.99
N ARG A 308 52.55 87.40 38.84
CA ARG A 308 53.54 87.19 37.78
C ARG A 308 52.94 87.35 36.38
N GLN A 309 51.81 86.70 36.09
CA GLN A 309 51.15 86.80 34.80
C GLN A 309 50.66 88.24 34.52
N ALA A 310 50.16 88.93 35.55
CA ALA A 310 49.79 90.34 35.43
C ALA A 310 51.01 91.21 35.09
N ARG A 311 52.16 90.95 35.73
CA ARG A 311 53.43 91.63 35.42
C ARG A 311 53.96 91.30 34.02
N GLU A 312 53.89 90.06 33.57
CA GLU A 312 54.29 89.66 32.21
C GLU A 312 53.44 90.39 31.16
N LYS A 313 52.11 90.41 31.31
CA LYS A 313 51.20 91.19 30.43
C LYS A 313 51.48 92.70 30.46
N LEU A 314 51.82 93.23 31.63
CA LEU A 314 52.18 94.63 31.76
C LEU A 314 53.51 94.93 31.06
N ALA A 315 54.49 94.04 31.17
CA ALA A 315 55.76 94.12 30.45
C ALA A 315 55.56 94.05 28.93
N GLU A 316 54.75 93.11 28.43
CA GLU A 316 54.37 93.02 27.01
C GLU A 316 53.74 94.33 26.51
N LYS A 317 52.77 94.88 27.24
CA LYS A 317 52.15 96.17 26.89
C LYS A 317 53.14 97.32 26.92
N LYS A 318 54.07 97.33 27.88
CA LYS A 318 55.14 98.33 27.97
C LYS A 318 56.06 98.26 26.75
N GLU A 319 56.52 97.07 26.39
CA GLU A 319 57.37 96.85 25.20
C GLU A 319 56.63 97.28 23.92
N PHE A 320 55.37 96.87 23.75
CA PHE A 320 54.55 97.28 22.60
C PHE A 320 54.34 98.79 22.49
N LEU A 321 54.04 99.46 23.60
CA LEU A 321 53.91 100.93 23.63
C LEU A 321 55.24 101.61 23.37
N GLN A 322 56.35 101.04 23.86
CA GLN A 322 57.69 101.56 23.64
C GLN A 322 58.10 101.45 22.17
N GLU A 323 57.83 100.32 21.52
CA GLU A 323 58.02 100.14 20.07
C GLU A 323 57.18 101.14 19.24
N GLN A 324 55.92 101.35 19.61
CA GLN A 324 55.06 102.37 18.96
C GLN A 324 55.61 103.78 19.13
N LEU A 325 56.13 104.10 20.31
CA LEU A 325 56.71 105.42 20.60
C LEU A 325 58.01 105.62 19.82
N GLU A 326 58.86 104.60 19.71
CA GLU A 326 60.05 104.61 18.85
C GLU A 326 59.69 104.76 17.36
N GLN A 327 58.64 104.08 16.88
CA GLN A 327 58.11 104.23 15.52
C GLN A 327 57.65 105.67 15.29
N LEU A 328 56.85 106.23 16.20
CA LEU A 328 56.34 107.60 16.09
C LEU A 328 57.46 108.64 16.18
N GLN A 329 58.48 108.42 17.01
CA GLN A 329 59.68 109.26 17.07
C GLN A 329 60.48 109.19 15.77
N ARG A 330 60.61 108.01 15.15
CA ARG A 330 61.25 107.83 13.83
C ARG A 330 60.47 108.56 12.73
N GLU A 331 59.15 108.48 12.73
CA GLU A 331 58.27 109.22 11.80
C GLU A 331 58.32 110.74 12.03
N TYR A 332 58.25 111.20 13.29
CA TYR A 332 58.37 112.62 13.65
C TYR A 332 59.73 113.19 13.24
N SER A 333 60.82 112.46 13.49
CA SER A 333 62.17 112.88 13.07
C SER A 333 62.28 112.99 11.55
N ARG A 334 61.70 112.03 10.80
CA ARG A 334 61.60 112.06 9.33
C ARG A 334 60.76 113.25 8.82
N LEU A 335 59.62 113.55 9.44
CA LEU A 335 58.80 114.73 9.10
C LEU A 335 59.52 116.04 9.46
N LYS A 336 60.20 116.09 10.61
CA LYS A 336 60.94 117.27 11.07
C LYS A 336 62.12 117.59 10.15
N THR A 337 62.88 116.59 9.69
CA THR A 337 63.91 116.79 8.67
C THR A 337 63.31 117.33 7.38
N SER A 338 62.17 116.79 6.93
CA SER A 338 61.45 117.29 5.75
C SER A 338 60.96 118.74 5.92
N CYS A 339 60.41 119.11 7.08
CA CYS A 339 59.99 120.49 7.37
C CYS A 339 61.17 121.45 7.56
N GLN A 340 62.28 121.02 8.18
CA GLN A 340 63.48 121.85 8.35
C GLN A 340 64.22 122.07 7.03
N GLU A 341 64.26 121.08 6.15
CA GLU A 341 64.66 121.26 4.75
C GLU A 341 63.77 122.32 4.07
N SER A 342 62.46 122.27 4.32
CA SER A 342 61.50 123.28 3.83
C SER A 342 61.68 124.68 4.46
N ALA A 343 62.02 124.77 5.75
CA ALA A 343 62.14 126.04 6.49
C ALA A 343 63.53 126.69 6.41
N ARG A 344 64.62 125.92 6.22
CA ARG A 344 65.94 126.50 5.88
C ARG A 344 65.90 127.25 4.55
N ILE A 345 65.03 126.80 3.62
CA ILE A 345 64.69 127.55 2.41
C ILE A 345 64.00 128.90 2.76
N GLU A 346 63.44 129.07 3.96
CA GLU A 346 62.65 130.24 4.39
C GLU A 346 63.41 131.24 5.30
N ASP A 347 64.21 130.83 6.30
CA ASP A 347 64.88 131.78 7.23
C ASP A 347 66.09 132.52 6.63
N MET A 348 66.71 131.96 5.58
CA MET A 348 67.56 132.72 4.68
C MET A 348 66.90 134.05 4.22
N ARG A 349 65.58 134.17 4.34
CA ARG A 349 64.80 135.37 4.05
C ARG A 349 64.70 136.41 5.20
N LYS A 350 65.07 136.17 6.48
CA LYS A 350 64.64 137.06 7.62
C LYS A 350 65.69 137.71 8.57
N ARG A 351 66.89 137.17 8.81
CA ARG A 351 67.85 137.71 9.82
C ARG A 351 68.51 139.05 9.47
N HIS A 352 67.84 140.19 9.72
CA HIS A 352 68.39 141.52 9.43
C HIS A 352 68.08 142.68 10.45
N VAL A 353 67.67 142.52 11.76
CA VAL A 353 67.37 143.69 12.69
C VAL A 353 67.48 143.42 14.26
N GLU A 354 68.12 144.27 15.14
CA GLU A 354 68.63 144.09 16.58
C GLU A 354 68.57 145.33 17.62
N VAL A 355 68.71 145.12 18.99
CA VAL A 355 69.33 145.79 20.27
C VAL A 355 69.13 147.27 20.91
N SER A 356 68.88 147.47 22.29
CA SER A 356 69.43 148.48 23.34
C SER A 356 68.58 148.96 24.64
N GLN A 357 69.22 149.34 25.81
CA GLN A 357 68.92 150.32 27.00
C GLN A 357 68.28 150.03 28.44
N ALA A 358 68.30 151.03 29.41
CA ALA A 358 68.39 151.08 30.95
C ALA A 358 67.12 151.20 31.96
N PRO A 359 67.01 152.05 33.06
CA PRO A 359 66.94 151.83 34.58
C PRO A 359 65.60 152.07 35.43
N LEU A 360 65.62 151.98 36.81
CA LEU A 360 64.74 152.53 37.95
C LEU A 360 63.47 151.80 38.60
N ALA A 361 63.36 151.84 39.96
CA ALA A 361 62.24 151.89 40.98
C ALA A 361 60.88 151.08 40.84
N PRO A 362 59.80 151.31 41.67
CA PRO A 362 59.24 150.50 42.79
C PRO A 362 57.80 149.89 42.57
N ALA A 363 57.09 149.52 43.66
CA ALA A 363 55.63 149.25 43.79
C ALA A 363 55.13 147.81 43.44
N SER A 364 54.39 147.15 44.35
CA SER A 364 52.92 147.13 44.50
C SER A 364 52.21 146.13 43.57
N THR A 365 51.14 145.55 44.13
CA THR A 365 49.96 145.00 43.45
C THR A 365 50.15 143.69 42.70
N HIS A 366 49.67 142.58 43.26
CA HIS A 366 48.25 142.19 43.33
C HIS A 366 47.76 141.55 42.04
N HIS A 367 46.85 140.62 42.30
CA HIS A 367 45.77 140.16 41.44
C HIS A 367 46.10 138.92 40.63
N SER A 368 45.62 137.77 41.11
CA SER A 368 44.23 137.31 41.00
C SER A 368 44.08 136.61 39.65
N PHE A 369 43.50 135.43 39.60
CA PHE A 369 42.06 135.21 39.71
C PHE A 369 41.92 133.68 39.62
N GLN A 370 41.29 132.97 40.55
CA GLN A 370 39.89 132.98 40.99
C GLN A 370 39.29 131.62 40.59
N LEU A 371 38.41 131.13 41.47
CA LEU A 371 37.15 130.45 41.12
C LEU A 371 37.28 129.06 40.45
N ALA A 372 36.51 128.05 40.85
CA ALA A 372 35.45 127.99 41.83
C ALA A 372 35.23 126.52 42.21
N LEU A 373 34.81 126.34 43.45
CA LEU A 373 33.72 125.44 43.87
C LEU A 373 32.64 125.25 42.77
N PRO A 374 31.72 124.27 42.87
CA PRO A 374 31.47 123.46 44.05
C PRO A 374 31.11 122.01 43.75
N SER A 375 30.75 121.31 44.82
CA SER A 375 29.55 120.45 44.84
C SER A 375 29.58 119.28 43.86
N GLN A 376 29.43 118.06 44.30
CA GLN A 376 28.50 117.65 45.31
C GLN A 376 28.44 116.15 45.14
N ARG A 377 28.14 115.47 46.25
CA ARG A 377 27.53 114.14 46.25
C ARG A 377 28.46 113.06 45.69
N ARG A 378 28.49 111.88 46.23
CA ARG A 378 27.62 111.21 47.17
C ARG A 378 28.60 110.15 47.67
N SER A 379 28.89 110.09 48.97
CA SER A 379 28.35 108.96 49.74
C SER A 379 27.41 108.12 48.86
N PRO A 380 27.83 106.94 48.36
CA PRO A 380 26.83 105.89 48.23
C PRO A 380 26.22 105.81 49.64
N PRO A 381 24.91 106.04 49.76
CA PRO A 381 24.24 105.87 51.03
C PRO A 381 24.62 104.50 51.56
N GLU A 382 24.82 104.37 52.87
CA GLU A 382 24.20 103.24 53.54
C GLU A 382 22.77 103.22 53.00
N GLU A 383 22.51 102.37 51.99
CA GLU A 383 21.21 101.74 51.96
C GLU A 383 21.11 101.18 53.36
N PRO A 384 20.16 101.65 54.20
CA PRO A 384 19.79 100.84 55.34
C PRO A 384 19.35 99.55 54.65
N LEU A 385 20.22 98.55 54.65
CA LEU A 385 19.83 97.19 54.33
C LEU A 385 18.69 96.98 55.30
N ASN A 386 17.47 97.05 54.78
CA ASN A 386 16.27 96.93 55.59
C ASN A 386 16.35 95.50 56.10
N PHE A 387 16.92 95.34 57.30
CA PHE A 387 17.11 94.05 57.94
C PHE A 387 15.75 93.63 58.47
N CYS A 388 14.89 93.24 57.54
CA CYS A 388 13.53 92.85 57.78
C CYS A 388 13.45 91.34 57.82
N CYS A 389 12.89 90.79 58.89
CA CYS A 389 12.56 89.37 58.91
C CYS A 389 11.46 89.09 57.85
N PRO A 390 11.66 88.17 56.90
CA PRO A 390 10.69 87.94 55.83
C PRO A 390 9.39 87.29 56.32
N LYS A 391 9.36 86.71 57.54
CA LYS A 391 8.17 86.07 58.12
C LYS A 391 7.22 87.08 58.79
N CYS A 392 7.76 88.04 59.54
CA CYS A 392 6.96 88.97 60.36
C CYS A 392 7.20 90.46 60.04
N GLN A 393 8.09 90.78 59.10
CA GLN A 393 8.44 92.13 58.64
C GLN A 393 9.03 93.05 59.73
N TYR A 394 9.53 92.49 60.84
CA TYR A 394 10.24 93.23 61.88
C TYR A 394 11.53 93.86 61.36
N GLN A 395 11.72 95.18 61.55
CA GLN A 395 12.91 95.92 61.17
C GLN A 395 13.96 95.90 62.28
N ALA A 396 15.11 95.30 62.01
CA ALA A 396 16.27 95.32 62.88
C ALA A 396 17.25 96.45 62.47
N PRO A 397 17.95 97.07 63.44
CA PRO A 397 18.89 98.15 63.16
C PRO A 397 20.23 97.68 62.57
N ASP A 398 20.60 96.41 62.74
CA ASP A 398 21.83 95.80 62.25
C ASP A 398 21.65 94.29 61.98
N ILE A 399 22.64 93.67 61.33
CA ILE A 399 22.55 92.28 60.84
C ILE A 399 22.61 91.23 61.97
N ASP A 400 23.34 91.51 63.06
CA ASP A 400 23.47 90.58 64.18
C ASP A 400 22.16 90.49 64.94
N THR A 401 21.48 91.63 65.12
CA THR A 401 20.15 91.70 65.72
C THR A 401 19.10 90.96 64.87
N LEU A 402 19.18 91.03 63.53
CA LEU A 402 18.31 90.24 62.66
C LEU A 402 18.60 88.75 62.76
N GLN A 403 19.87 88.35 62.84
CA GLN A 403 20.28 86.95 62.85
C GLN A 403 19.80 86.22 64.12
N ILE A 404 19.84 86.90 65.27
CA ILE A 404 19.24 86.40 66.53
C ILE A 404 17.72 86.26 66.37
N HIS A 405 17.05 87.30 65.87
CA HIS A 405 15.60 87.27 65.70
C HIS A 405 15.12 86.19 64.71
N VAL A 406 15.80 86.00 63.58
CA VAL A 406 15.47 84.96 62.59
C VAL A 406 15.60 83.56 63.19
N MET A 407 16.57 83.35 64.08
CA MET A 407 16.78 82.08 64.76
C MET A 407 15.64 81.74 65.73
N GLU A 408 14.97 82.73 66.32
CA GLU A 408 13.77 82.55 67.15
C GLU A 408 12.45 82.60 66.35
N CYS A 409 12.43 83.31 65.22
CA CYS A 409 11.23 83.54 64.42
C CYS A 409 10.97 82.43 63.39
N ILE A 410 11.95 81.56 63.09
CA ILE A 410 11.79 80.42 62.17
C ILE A 410 11.15 79.19 62.84
N ASP A 411 11.22 79.09 64.17
CA ASP A 411 10.33 78.23 64.96
C ASP A 411 8.88 78.77 64.94
#